data_AF-A0A419DDD9-F1
#
_entry.id   AF-A0A419DDD9-F1
#
_cell.length_a   1.000
_cell.length_b   1.000
_cell.length_c   1.000
_cell.angle_alpha   90.00
_cell.angle_beta   90.00
_cell.angle_gamma   90.00
#
_symmetry.space_group_name_H-M   'P 1'
#
loop_
_entity.id
_entity.type
_entity.pdbx_description
1 polymer ?
#
loop_
_entity_poly.entity_id
_entity_poly.type
_entity_poly.pdbx_seq_one_letter_code
_entity_poly.pdbx_strand_id
1 'polypeptide(L)' 'MPMRILLLFLAFAVVGCSPNYMVLMKNPQTGDVKECKRNPLKNFVWEETRVVDECAALYEKAGYQKVQ' A
#
# COMPACT_ATOMS: atom_id res chain seq x y z
N MET A 1 8.28 -39.63 17.64
CA MET A 1 7.82 -39.06 16.35
C MET A 1 7.58 -37.54 16.44
N PRO A 2 8.54 -36.69 16.87
CA PRO A 2 8.28 -35.25 17.07
C PRO A 2 8.40 -34.42 15.77
N MET A 3 8.99 -34.98 14.71
CA MET A 3 9.39 -34.26 13.50
C MET A 3 8.22 -33.72 12.65
N ARG A 4 7.00 -34.26 12.83
CA ARG A 4 5.81 -33.83 12.05
C ARG A 4 5.13 -32.57 12.58
N ILE A 5 5.31 -32.24 13.86
CA ILE A 5 4.66 -31.07 14.50
C ILE A 5 5.42 -29.78 14.16
N LEU A 6 6.75 -29.86 14.01
CA LEU A 6 7.60 -28.71 13.71
C LEU A 6 7.31 -28.07 12.34
N LEU A 7 6.88 -28.86 11.36
CA LEU A 7 6.55 -28.40 10.00
C LEU A 7 5.25 -27.58 9.93
N LEU A 8 4.31 -27.80 10.86
CA LEU A 8 3.04 -27.07 10.90
C LEU A 8 3.21 -25.62 11.40
N PHE A 9 4.19 -25.37 12.26
CA PHE A 9 4.47 -24.02 12.78
C PHE A 9 5.19 -23.12 11.77
N LEU A 10 5.95 -23.71 10.84
CA LEU A 10 6.68 -22.93 9.83
C LEU A 10 5.75 -22.33 8.75
N ALA A 11 4.58 -22.94 8.51
CA ALA A 11 3.61 -22.47 7.53
C ALA A 11 2.85 -21.20 7.96
N PHE A 12 2.77 -20.90 9.27
CA PHE A 12 2.07 -19.72 9.78
C PHE A 12 2.92 -18.44 9.79
N ALA A 13 4.24 -18.54 9.60
CA ALA A 13 5.16 -17.41 9.72
C ALA A 13 5.27 -16.56 8.43
N VAL A 14 4.62 -16.94 7.32
CA VAL A 14 4.77 -16.25 6.02
C VAL A 14 3.62 -15.29 5.70
N VAL A 15 2.67 -15.12 6.62
CA VAL A 15 1.54 -14.20 6.44
C VAL A 15 1.87 -12.85 7.08
N GLY A 16 2.64 -12.00 6.40
CA GLY A 16 2.76 -10.63 6.91
C GLY A 16 3.95 -9.81 6.47
N CYS A 17 4.16 -9.66 5.16
CA CYS A 17 4.78 -8.46 4.62
C CYS A 17 4.24 -8.29 3.19
N SER A 18 2.97 -7.87 3.09
CA SER A 18 2.51 -7.28 1.82
C SER A 18 3.37 -6.03 1.61
N PRO A 19 4.11 -5.89 0.49
CA PRO A 19 4.55 -4.57 0.10
C PRO A 19 3.28 -3.71 0.06
N ASN A 20 3.25 -2.63 0.83
CA ASN A 20 2.16 -1.67 0.75
C ASN A 20 2.67 -0.59 -0.20
N TYR A 21 2.34 -0.72 -1.48
CA TYR A 21 2.59 0.32 -2.47
C TYR A 21 1.85 1.57 -2.01
N MET A 22 2.62 2.63 -1.74
CA MET A 22 2.12 3.92 -1.26
C MET A 22 2.87 5.04 -1.96
N VAL A 23 2.18 6.15 -2.17
CA VAL A 23 2.72 7.36 -2.80
C VAL A 23 2.36 8.56 -1.95
N LEU A 24 3.30 9.48 -1.80
CA LEU A 24 3.06 10.75 -1.12
C LEU A 24 2.90 11.88 -2.14
N MET A 25 1.82 12.63 -1.99
CA MET A 25 1.46 13.78 -2.81
C MET A 25 1.61 15.05 -1.97
N LYS A 26 2.36 16.05 -2.44
CA LYS A 26 2.56 17.32 -1.74
C LYS A 26 2.01 18.49 -2.54
N ASN A 27 1.23 19.35 -1.92
CA ASN A 27 0.85 20.62 -2.50
C ASN A 27 2.02 21.62 -2.37
N PRO A 28 2.60 22.12 -3.48
CA PRO A 28 3.74 23.03 -3.42
C PRO A 28 3.36 24.44 -2.92
N GLN A 29 2.09 24.83 -3.00
CA GLN A 29 1.61 26.15 -2.62
C GLN A 29 1.31 26.24 -1.12
N THR A 30 0.78 25.17 -0.52
CA THR A 30 0.38 25.14 0.90
C THR A 30 1.29 24.29 1.78
N GLY A 31 2.08 23.40 1.19
CA GLY A 31 2.89 22.41 1.90
C GLY A 31 2.10 21.20 2.42
N ASP A 32 0.78 21.13 2.14
CA ASP A 32 -0.07 20.01 2.55
C ASP A 32 0.40 18.69 1.92
N VAL A 33 0.37 17.60 2.69
CA VAL A 33 0.80 16.27 2.25
C VAL A 33 -0.37 15.30 2.35
N LYS A 34 -0.56 14.50 1.30
CA LYS A 34 -1.62 13.52 1.15
C LYS A 34 -1.03 12.17 0.79
N GLU A 35 -1.51 11.14 1.46
CA GLU A 35 -1.05 9.77 1.28
C GLU A 35 -2.02 9.03 0.36
N CYS A 36 -1.50 8.50 -0.74
CA CYS A 36 -2.19 7.58 -1.62
C CYS A 36 -1.75 6.16 -1.29
N LYS A 37 -2.64 5.40 -0.67
CA LYS A 37 -2.46 3.98 -0.34
C LYS A 37 -3.74 3.20 -0.59
N ARG A 38 -3.60 1.90 -0.83
CA ARG A 38 -4.75 0.98 -0.92
C ARG A 38 -5.46 0.89 0.44
N ASN A 39 -6.79 0.83 0.42
CA ASN A 39 -7.56 0.45 1.59
C ASN A 39 -7.74 -1.09 1.62
N PRO A 40 -7.12 -1.81 2.58
CA PRO A 40 -7.20 -3.27 2.65
C PRO A 40 -8.61 -3.81 2.91
N LEU A 41 -9.52 -2.97 3.42
CA LEU A 41 -10.91 -3.33 3.71
C LEU A 41 -11.85 -3.07 2.52
N LYS A 42 -11.40 -2.34 1.50
CA LYS A 42 -12.25 -1.94 0.35
C LYS A 42 -11.74 -2.40 -1.00
N ASN A 43 -10.45 -2.68 -1.12
CA ASN A 43 -9.80 -3.00 -2.39
C ASN A 43 -9.06 -4.32 -2.27
N PHE A 44 -9.03 -5.10 -3.35
CA PHE A 44 -8.28 -6.35 -3.37
C PHE A 44 -6.77 -6.10 -3.46
N VAL A 45 -5.96 -7.07 -3.02
CA VAL A 45 -4.48 -6.91 -2.97
C VAL A 45 -3.89 -6.70 -4.37
N TRP A 46 -4.45 -7.31 -5.40
CA TRP A 46 -3.97 -7.15 -6.79
C TRP A 46 -4.34 -5.80 -7.43
N GLU A 47 -5.22 -5.01 -6.81
CA GLU A 47 -5.61 -3.69 -7.32
C GLU A 47 -4.75 -2.56 -6.78
N GLU A 48 -3.72 -2.89 -5.99
CA GLU A 48 -2.95 -1.94 -5.21
C GLU A 48 -2.38 -0.78 -6.05
N THR A 49 -1.67 -1.10 -7.14
CA THR A 49 -1.10 -0.09 -8.05
C THR A 49 -2.20 0.77 -8.67
N ARG A 50 -3.28 0.15 -9.18
CA ARG A 50 -4.38 0.87 -9.83
C ARG A 50 -5.03 1.89 -8.89
N VAL A 51 -5.33 1.49 -7.65
CA VAL A 51 -5.99 2.35 -6.67
C VAL A 51 -5.10 3.51 -6.24
N VAL A 52 -3.79 3.25 -6.08
CA VAL A 52 -2.83 4.28 -5.71
C VAL A 52 -2.58 5.25 -6.86
N ASP A 53 -2.50 4.77 -8.10
CA ASP A 53 -2.35 5.60 -9.30
C ASP A 53 -3.59 6.45 -9.55
N GLU A 54 -4.80 5.91 -9.37
CA GLU A 54 -6.05 6.67 -9.45
C GLU A 54 -6.10 7.78 -8.39
N CYS A 55 -5.68 7.48 -7.16
CA CYS A 55 -5.55 8.49 -6.10
C CYS A 55 -4.55 9.57 -6.48
N ALA A 56 -3.35 9.19 -6.96
CA ALA A 56 -2.31 10.13 -7.34
C ALA A 56 -2.78 11.04 -8.49
N ALA A 57 -3.42 10.48 -9.52
CA ALA A 57 -3.94 11.23 -10.65
C ALA A 57 -5.00 12.28 -10.25
N LEU A 58 -5.82 12.00 -9.23
CA LEU A 58 -6.77 12.97 -8.69
C LEU A 58 -6.06 14.14 -8.00
N TYR A 59 -5.01 13.86 -7.22
CA TYR A 59 -4.22 14.89 -6.55
C TYR A 59 -3.35 15.70 -7.52
N GLU A 60 -2.80 15.07 -8.57
CA GLU A 60 -2.10 15.77 -9.64
C GLU A 60 -3.00 16.79 -10.36
N LYS A 61 -4.25 16.39 -10.67
CA LYS A 61 -5.26 17.31 -11.21
C LYS A 61 -5.60 18.46 -10.26
N ALA A 62 -5.44 18.24 -8.94
CA ALA A 62 -5.61 19.27 -7.91
C ALA A 62 -4.33 20.10 -7.65
N GLY A 63 -3.25 19.89 -8.43
CA GLY A 63 -2.01 20.65 -8.33
C GLY A 63 -0.99 20.12 -7.32
N TYR A 64 -1.18 18.92 -6.79
CA TYR A 64 -0.20 18.25 -5.94
C TYR A 64 0.89 17.58 -6.80
N GLN A 65 2.06 17.38 -6.22
CA GLN A 65 3.20 16.74 -6.86
C GLN A 65 3.63 15.49 -6.08
N LYS A 66 3.98 14.42 -6.80
CA LYS A 66 4.52 13.21 -6.21
C LYS A 66 5.90 13.50 -5.62
N VAL A 67 6.10 13.13 -4.35
CA VAL A 67 7.36 13.32 -3.62
C VAL A 67 8.02 12.02 -3.18
N GLN A 68 7.29 10.90 -3.24
CA GLN A 68 7.76 9.55 -2.96
C GLN A 68 6.95 8.53 -3.75
#